data_AF-A0A382R6D3-F1
#
_entry.id   AF-A0A382R6D3-F1
#
_cell.length_a   1.000
_cell.length_b   1.000
_cell.length_c   1.000
_cell.angle_alpha   90.00
_cell.angle_beta   90.00
_cell.angle_gamma   90.00
#
_symmetry.space_group_name_H-M   'P 1'
#
loop_
_entity.id
_entity.type
_entity.pdbx_description
1 polymer ?
#
loop_
_entity_poly.entity_id
_entity_poly.type
_entity_poly.pdbx_seq_one_letter_code
_entity_poly.pdbx_strand_id
1 'polypeptide(L)'
;MTLKVIGAGFGRTGTLSMKGALEYLGLGPCYHMLEVMNRPENADAWYNAAQGKPTNWDVVLNGFQSSVDWPACHFWKPLSSHFPEAKIIL
;
A
#
# COMPACT_ATOMS: atom_id res chain seq x y z
N MET A 1 2.87 -2.98 -12.28
CA MET A 1 3.45 -1.62 -12.30
C MET A 1 4.22 -1.43 -11.01
N THR A 2 5.30 -0.62 -10.99
CA THR A 2 6.11 -0.44 -9.77
C THR A 2 5.53 0.65 -8.87
N LEU A 3 5.55 0.42 -7.55
CA LEU A 3 5.19 1.41 -6.54
C LEU A 3 6.24 2.53 -6.50
N LYS A 4 5.77 3.78 -6.42
CA LYS A 4 6.62 4.98 -6.35
C LYS A 4 6.71 5.54 -4.93
N VAL A 5 5.66 5.38 -4.12
CA VAL A 5 5.59 5.89 -2.74
C VAL A 5 4.98 4.85 -1.80
N ILE A 6 5.65 4.62 -0.67
CA ILE A 6 5.19 3.76 0.42
C ILE A 6 4.97 4.62 1.66
N GLY A 7 3.73 4.70 2.12
CA GLY A 7 3.35 5.31 3.39
C GLY A 7 3.47 4.32 4.53
N ALA A 8 4.37 4.61 5.48
CA ALA A 8 4.54 3.84 6.71
C ALA A 8 3.65 4.32 7.86
N GLY A 9 2.95 5.46 7.69
CA GLY A 9 2.01 6.01 8.67
C GLY A 9 0.79 5.12 8.87
N PHE A 10 0.42 4.91 10.13
CA PHE A 10 -0.75 4.10 10.51
C PHE A 10 -2.07 4.82 10.23
N GLY A 11 -3.16 4.05 10.26
CA GLY A 11 -4.49 4.63 10.22
C GLY A 11 -4.68 5.72 11.27
N ARG A 12 -5.50 6.72 10.91
CA ARG A 12 -5.81 7.92 11.73
C ARG A 12 -4.68 8.95 11.84
N THR A 13 -3.57 8.81 11.10
CA THR A 13 -2.51 9.84 11.02
C THR A 13 -2.61 10.72 9.76
N GLY A 14 -3.82 10.96 9.25
CA GLY A 14 -4.04 11.77 8.05
C GLY A 14 -3.88 11.00 6.71
N THR A 15 -3.91 9.67 6.73
CA THR A 15 -3.72 8.82 5.54
C THR A 15 -4.71 9.08 4.42
N LEU A 16 -5.96 9.43 4.73
CA LEU A 16 -6.95 9.76 3.70
C LEU A 16 -6.61 11.06 2.97
N SER A 17 -6.15 12.09 3.72
CA SER A 17 -5.66 13.32 3.11
C SER A 17 -4.39 13.07 2.30
N MET A 18 -3.49 12.21 2.80
CA MET A 18 -2.28 11.81 2.08
C MET A 18 -2.61 11.07 0.77
N LYS A 19 -3.61 10.16 0.77
CA LYS A 19 -4.13 9.50 -0.44
C LYS A 19 -4.52 10.55 -1.48
N GLY A 20 -5.35 11.50 -1.10
CA GLY A 20 -5.81 12.57 -1.98
C GLY A 20 -4.65 13.43 -2.53
N ALA A 21 -3.68 13.77 -1.69
CA ALA A 21 -2.50 14.53 -2.12
C ALA A 21 -1.63 13.76 -3.13
N LEU A 22 -1.37 12.48 -2.88
CA LEU A 22 -0.60 11.63 -3.81
C LEU A 22 -1.31 11.47 -5.15
N GLU A 23 -2.63 11.26 -5.14
CA GLU A 23 -3.42 11.17 -6.37
C GLU A 23 -3.42 12.50 -7.13
N TYR A 24 -3.58 13.63 -6.42
CA TYR A 24 -3.50 14.97 -7.01
C TYR A 24 -2.14 15.25 -7.68
N LEU A 25 -1.04 14.77 -7.08
CA LEU A 25 0.32 14.93 -7.61
C LEU A 25 0.66 13.95 -8.75
N GLY A 26 -0.29 13.15 -9.24
CA GLY A 26 -0.05 12.18 -10.31
C GLY A 26 0.69 10.91 -9.84
N LEU A 27 0.70 10.65 -8.53
CA LEU A 27 1.22 9.43 -7.91
C LEU A 27 0.09 8.44 -7.55
N GLY A 28 -1.07 8.60 -8.21
CA GLY A 28 -2.22 7.73 -8.10
C GLY A 28 -2.27 6.63 -9.18
N PRO A 29 -3.21 5.67 -9.06
CA PRO A 29 -4.10 5.44 -7.91
C PRO A 29 -3.32 5.10 -6.63
N CYS A 30 -3.83 5.52 -5.46
CA CYS A 30 -3.17 5.27 -4.17
C CYS A 30 -3.93 4.21 -3.36
N TYR A 31 -3.24 3.11 -3.01
CA TYR A 31 -3.80 2.04 -2.18
C TYR A 31 -4.07 2.58 -0.77
N HIS A 32 -5.24 2.28 -0.23
CA HIS A 32 -5.67 2.65 1.12
C HIS A 32 -6.54 1.53 1.71
N MET A 33 -6.78 1.52 3.02
CA MET A 33 -7.67 0.54 3.68
C MET A 33 -9.06 0.43 3.04
N LEU A 34 -9.54 1.51 2.40
CA LEU A 34 -10.81 1.52 1.67
C LEU A 34 -10.82 0.49 0.53
N GLU A 35 -9.67 0.21 -0.08
CA GLU A 35 -9.53 -0.75 -1.17
C GLU A 35 -9.69 -2.20 -0.70
N VAL A 36 -9.39 -2.50 0.58
CA VAL A 36 -9.62 -3.84 1.14
C VAL A 36 -11.10 -4.18 1.18
N MET A 37 -11.96 -3.20 1.50
CA MET A 37 -13.41 -3.40 1.49
C MET A 37 -13.97 -3.61 0.08
N ASN A 38 -13.29 -3.07 -0.93
CA ASN A 38 -13.71 -3.12 -2.33
C ASN A 38 -13.14 -4.34 -3.08
N ARG A 39 -12.21 -5.09 -2.49
CA ARG A 39 -11.49 -6.22 -3.12
C ARG A 39 -11.34 -7.40 -2.16
N PRO A 40 -12.31 -8.32 -2.10
CA PRO A 40 -12.25 -9.49 -1.22
C PRO A 40 -10.99 -10.34 -1.40
N GLU A 41 -10.50 -10.49 -2.64
CA GLU A 41 -9.28 -11.22 -2.96
C GLU A 41 -8.01 -10.61 -2.34
N ASN A 42 -8.01 -9.29 -2.11
CA ASN A 42 -6.92 -8.62 -1.42
C ASN A 42 -6.94 -8.94 0.08
N ALA A 43 -8.12 -9.10 0.68
CA ALA A 43 -8.25 -9.41 2.10
C ALA A 43 -7.55 -10.73 2.45
N ASP A 44 -7.74 -11.78 1.64
CA ASP A 44 -7.08 -13.07 1.84
C ASP A 44 -5.56 -12.98 1.66
N ALA A 45 -5.10 -12.21 0.67
CA ALA A 45 -3.67 -12.01 0.45
C ALA A 45 -3.01 -11.29 1.63
N TRP A 46 -3.64 -10.22 2.14
CA TRP A 46 -3.17 -9.50 3.32
C TRP A 46 -3.23 -10.34 4.60
N TYR A 47 -4.27 -11.16 4.75
CA TYR A 47 -4.36 -12.11 5.86
C TYR A 47 -3.21 -13.12 5.83
N ASN A 48 -2.96 -13.74 4.67
CA ASN A 48 -1.85 -14.68 4.50
C ASN A 48 -0.48 -14.01 4.76
N ALA A 49 -0.29 -12.77 4.29
CA ALA A 49 0.90 -11.98 4.58
C ALA A 49 1.10 -11.77 6.09
N ALA A 50 0.03 -11.45 6.81
CA ALA A 50 0.05 -11.28 8.27
C ALA A 50 0.36 -12.59 9.02
N GLN A 51 0.07 -13.75 8.42
CA GLN A 51 0.48 -15.07 8.92
C GLN A 51 1.92 -15.45 8.54
N GLY A 52 2.68 -14.53 7.93
CA GLY A 52 4.07 -14.77 7.51
C GLY A 52 4.21 -15.65 6.26
N LYS A 53 3.12 -15.89 5.52
CA LYS A 53 3.18 -16.65 4.27
C LYS A 53 3.78 -15.78 3.15
N PRO A 54 4.48 -16.39 2.17
CA PRO A 54 4.95 -15.67 0.98
C PRO A 54 3.81 -14.91 0.31
N THR A 55 4.05 -13.64 -0.01
CA THR A 55 3.04 -12.74 -0.60
C THR A 55 3.59 -12.13 -1.88
N ASN A 56 2.79 -12.15 -2.94
CA ASN A 56 3.14 -11.53 -4.21
C ASN A 56 2.67 -10.08 -4.23
N TRP A 57 3.58 -9.15 -3.90
CA TRP A 57 3.27 -7.73 -3.81
C TRP A 57 2.81 -7.11 -5.14
N ASP A 58 3.31 -7.60 -6.27
CA ASP A 58 2.91 -7.11 -7.59
C ASP A 58 1.45 -7.41 -7.90
N VAL A 59 0.91 -8.50 -7.36
CA VAL A 59 -0.51 -8.87 -7.50
C VAL A 59 -1.36 -8.03 -6.55
N VAL A 60 -1.00 -7.99 -5.26
CA VAL A 60 -1.77 -7.29 -4.22
C VAL A 60 -1.91 -5.79 -4.51
N LEU A 61 -0.85 -5.18 -5.03
CA LEU A 61 -0.77 -3.74 -5.29
C LEU A 61 -0.88 -3.42 -6.79
N ASN A 62 -1.38 -4.37 -7.59
CA ASN A 62 -1.53 -4.17 -9.02
C ASN A 62 -2.44 -2.96 -9.33
N GLY A 63 -1.98 -2.10 -10.24
CA GLY A 63 -2.67 -0.89 -10.67
C GLY A 63 -2.52 0.32 -9.76
N PHE A 64 -1.80 0.21 -8.63
CA PHE A 64 -1.51 1.34 -7.75
C PHE A 64 -0.08 1.87 -7.96
N GLN A 65 0.09 3.18 -7.76
CA GLN A 65 1.40 3.85 -7.83
C GLN A 65 1.91 4.31 -6.46
N SER A 66 1.03 4.35 -5.46
CA SER A 66 1.37 4.66 -4.08
C SER A 66 0.52 3.82 -3.12
N SER A 67 0.96 3.70 -1.87
CA SER A 67 0.18 3.02 -0.82
C SER A 67 0.28 3.76 0.50
N VAL A 68 -0.81 3.90 1.23
CA VAL A 68 -0.87 4.46 2.58
C VAL A 68 -1.88 3.66 3.42
N ASP A 69 -1.93 3.91 4.73
CA ASP A 69 -2.85 3.26 5.65
C ASP A 69 -2.67 1.73 5.73
N TRP A 70 -3.51 1.11 6.55
CA TRP A 70 -3.63 -0.33 6.62
C TRP A 70 -4.11 -0.94 5.31
N PRO A 71 -3.74 -2.19 5.04
CA PRO A 71 -2.72 -3.00 5.71
C PRO A 71 -1.30 -2.71 5.22
N ALA A 72 -1.13 -2.00 4.10
CA ALA A 72 0.16 -1.80 3.44
C ALA A 72 1.22 -1.14 4.35
N CYS A 73 0.83 -0.20 5.22
CA CYS A 73 1.75 0.48 6.14
C CYS A 73 2.52 -0.47 7.06
N HIS A 74 1.90 -1.60 7.46
CA HIS A 74 2.56 -2.61 8.29
C HIS A 74 3.72 -3.29 7.57
N PHE A 75 3.58 -3.46 6.25
CA PHE A 75 4.52 -4.16 5.40
C PHE A 75 5.50 -3.21 4.71
N TRP A 76 5.67 -1.97 5.20
CA TRP A 76 6.53 -0.98 4.53
C TRP A 76 7.97 -1.48 4.30
N LYS A 77 8.53 -2.28 5.22
CA LYS A 77 9.88 -2.88 5.07
C LYS A 77 9.92 -3.90 3.92
N PRO A 78 9.12 -4.99 3.93
CA PRO A 78 9.01 -5.89 2.78
C PRO A 78 8.72 -5.18 1.46
N LEU A 79 7.81 -4.20 1.47
CA LEU A 79 7.48 -3.41 0.29
C LEU A 79 8.66 -2.58 -0.20
N SER A 80 9.44 -1.97 0.69
CA SER A 80 10.64 -1.22 0.31
C SER A 80 11.75 -2.11 -0.26
N SER A 81 11.86 -3.35 0.22
CA SER A 81 12.78 -4.33 -0.36
C SER A 81 12.32 -4.80 -1.74
N HIS A 82 11.01 -4.95 -1.96
CA HIS A 82 10.44 -5.37 -3.25
C HIS A 82 10.41 -4.24 -4.29
N PHE A 83 10.14 -3.01 -3.85
CA PHE A 83 10.11 -1.79 -4.68
C PHE A 83 11.24 -0.83 -4.25
N PRO A 84 12.51 -1.13 -4.59
CA PRO A 84 13.67 -0.40 -4.06
C PRO A 84 13.73 1.09 -4.45
N GLU A 85 13.10 1.46 -5.56
CA GLU A 85 13.05 2.85 -6.03
C GLU A 85 11.93 3.68 -5.35
N ALA A 86 11.01 3.02 -4.63
CA ALA A 86 9.92 3.69 -3.96
C ALA A 86 10.42 4.56 -2.81
N LYS A 87 9.93 5.80 -2.73
CA LYS A 87 10.20 6.68 -1.58
C LYS A 87 9.29 6.31 -0.41
N ILE A 88 9.82 6.42 0.80
CA ILE A 88 9.06 6.15 2.03
C ILE A 88 8.67 7.48 2.67
N ILE A 89 7.42 7.59 3.10
CA ILE A 89 6.89 8.73 3.87
C ILE A 89 6.32 8.23 5.20
N LEU A 90 6.47 9.02 6.27
CA LEU A 90 5.91 8.77 7.61
C LEU A 90 5.25 10.04 8.14
#